data_AF-A0A917DYH6-F1
#
_entry.id   AF-A0A917DYH6-F1
#
_cell.length_a   1.000
_cell.length_b   1.000
_cell.length_c   1.000
_cell.angle_alpha   90.00
_cell.angle_beta   90.00
_cell.angle_gamma   90.00
#
_symmetry.space_group_name_H-M   'P 1'
#
loop_
_entity.id
_entity.type
_entity.pdbx_description
1 polymer ?
#
loop_
_entity_poly.entity_id
_entity_poly.type
_entity_poly.pdbx_seq_one_letter_code
_entity_poly.pdbx_strand_id
1 'polypeptide(L)'
;MLKWIPAADGRFSVNGLPWLDENGGRLARFPDRAQGSVPGNVWSLSRMTSGGRIRFSSDSGAFSIRASHGSEPRMIDMSSLGHSGLDLYAGPPGEMSYWGTSTPQFGGETYEHTYFHGLRAEMREFTLYLPTYNDLDMLEIGLDEEASFAARAPYALDKPVVFYGSSITQGGCASRPGNGYVPVLSREMNVDVVNLGFNGSGKGEPSVCSLMAEIDAACYVLDFHVNLPTAAELEAVYAPFYRQLRSLRPETPILMVSPLYSSSERYDKQTQAKYGGMRTIIRSAYEEAVAQGDRYVYTVDGCSLIGPGDEGGYVDGLHPNDIGFRQMADRLQPILRQALRIP
;
A
#
# COMPACT_ATOMS: atom_id res chain seq x y z
N MET A 1 29.94 -8.27 15.70
CA MET A 1 30.03 -8.53 14.24
C MET A 1 28.60 -8.66 13.73
N LEU A 2 28.32 -8.24 12.50
CA LEU A 2 26.97 -8.38 11.94
C LEU A 2 26.83 -9.69 11.17
N LYS A 3 25.72 -10.39 11.39
CA LYS A 3 25.23 -11.47 10.54
C LYS A 3 24.23 -10.91 9.55
N TRP A 4 24.48 -11.11 8.27
CA TRP A 4 23.58 -10.73 7.17
C TRP A 4 22.61 -11.86 6.87
N ILE A 5 21.32 -11.54 6.82
CA ILE A 5 20.23 -12.51 6.68
C ILE A 5 19.34 -12.06 5.53
N PRO A 6 19.08 -12.90 4.50
CA PRO A 6 18.16 -12.57 3.42
C PRO A 6 16.77 -12.20 3.94
N ALA A 7 16.13 -11.20 3.33
CA ALA A 7 14.80 -10.71 3.71
C ALA A 7 13.69 -11.78 3.71
N ALA A 8 13.82 -12.81 2.87
CA ALA A 8 12.88 -13.92 2.75
C ALA A 8 13.24 -15.13 3.64
N ASP A 9 14.23 -15.00 4.53
CA ASP A 9 14.57 -16.05 5.50
C ASP A 9 13.41 -16.30 6.47
N GLY A 10 13.18 -17.57 6.84
CA GLY A 10 12.07 -17.99 7.71
C GLY A 10 12.11 -17.42 9.15
N ARG A 11 13.21 -16.77 9.55
CA ARG A 11 13.27 -15.97 10.80
C ARG A 11 12.44 -14.69 10.71
N PHE A 12 12.15 -14.23 9.50
CA PHE A 12 11.37 -13.03 9.24
C PHE A 12 9.97 -13.36 8.74
N SER A 13 9.03 -12.48 9.04
CA SER A 13 7.70 -12.49 8.44
C SER A 13 7.63 -11.43 7.37
N VAL A 14 7.42 -11.83 6.11
CA VAL A 14 7.14 -10.91 5.03
C VAL A 14 5.62 -10.76 4.90
N ASN A 15 5.12 -9.55 5.10
CA ASN A 15 3.71 -9.23 5.10
C ASN A 15 3.32 -8.42 3.87
N GLY A 16 2.06 -8.59 3.44
CA GLY A 16 1.40 -8.02 2.27
C GLY A 16 2.07 -8.19 0.90
N LEU A 17 2.91 -9.22 0.76
CA LEU A 17 3.36 -9.78 -0.52
C LEU A 17 2.85 -11.24 -0.60
N PRO A 18 1.57 -11.46 -0.96
CA PRO A 18 0.88 -12.74 -0.66
C PRO A 18 1.36 -13.93 -1.51
N TRP A 19 2.16 -13.69 -2.55
CA TRP A 19 2.71 -14.72 -3.42
C TRP A 19 4.21 -14.96 -3.19
N LEU A 20 4.76 -14.59 -2.02
CA LEU A 20 6.19 -14.74 -1.72
C LEU A 20 6.69 -16.17 -1.96
N ASP A 21 5.98 -17.17 -1.43
CA ASP A 21 6.37 -18.58 -1.55
C ASP A 21 6.27 -19.06 -3.00
N GLU A 22 5.19 -18.70 -3.71
CA GLU A 22 5.02 -19.00 -5.15
C GLU A 22 6.14 -18.37 -5.99
N ASN A 23 6.62 -17.19 -5.58
CA ASN A 23 7.70 -16.45 -6.23
C ASN A 23 9.10 -16.87 -5.79
N GLY A 24 9.25 -17.93 -4.99
CA GLY A 24 10.55 -18.40 -4.51
C GLY A 24 11.31 -17.37 -3.68
N GLY A 25 10.59 -16.55 -2.90
CA GLY A 25 11.16 -15.53 -2.02
C GLY A 25 11.36 -14.16 -2.67
N ARG A 26 11.04 -13.98 -3.96
CA ARG A 26 11.13 -12.65 -4.60
C ARG A 26 10.06 -11.72 -4.04
N LEU A 27 10.49 -10.53 -3.62
CA LEU A 27 9.63 -9.49 -3.06
C LEU A 27 8.85 -8.80 -4.19
N ALA A 28 7.65 -9.30 -4.50
CA ALA A 28 6.78 -8.75 -5.53
C ALA A 28 5.31 -8.83 -5.11
N ARG A 29 4.50 -7.90 -5.64
CA ARG A 29 3.08 -7.80 -5.31
C ARG A 29 2.19 -8.75 -6.11
N PHE A 30 2.67 -9.34 -7.21
CA PHE A 30 1.96 -10.35 -8.00
C PHE A 30 2.78 -11.64 -8.13
N PRO A 31 2.13 -12.78 -8.43
CA PRO A 31 2.83 -14.01 -8.74
C PRO A 31 3.47 -13.94 -10.13
N ASP A 32 4.56 -14.66 -10.36
CA ASP A 32 5.25 -14.68 -11.67
C ASP A 32 4.34 -15.05 -12.84
N ARG A 33 3.41 -15.99 -12.62
CA ARG A 33 2.45 -16.41 -13.63
C ARG A 33 1.52 -15.29 -14.09
N ALA A 34 1.45 -14.16 -13.38
CA ALA A 34 0.67 -13.02 -13.83
C ALA A 34 1.28 -12.35 -15.07
N GLN A 35 2.57 -12.55 -15.36
CA GLN A 35 3.24 -12.00 -16.53
C GLN A 35 2.53 -12.42 -17.82
N GLY A 36 2.09 -11.43 -18.61
CA GLY A 36 1.35 -11.65 -19.86
C GLY A 36 -0.16 -11.85 -19.68
N SER A 37 -0.66 -12.08 -18.45
CA SER A 37 -2.10 -12.18 -18.14
C SER A 37 -2.71 -10.85 -17.68
N VAL A 38 -1.88 -9.92 -17.22
CA VAL A 38 -2.26 -8.53 -16.87
C VAL A 38 -1.61 -7.55 -17.84
N PRO A 39 -2.11 -6.31 -17.96
CA PRO A 39 -1.48 -5.30 -18.81
C PRO A 39 0.00 -5.09 -18.45
N GLY A 40 0.85 -4.85 -19.45
CA GLY A 40 2.31 -4.77 -19.26
C GLY A 40 2.77 -3.71 -18.25
N ASN A 41 2.07 -2.57 -18.15
CA ASN A 41 2.37 -1.55 -17.15
C ASN A 41 1.98 -2.00 -15.74
N VAL A 42 0.83 -2.67 -15.58
CA VAL A 42 0.41 -3.26 -14.30
C VAL A 42 1.43 -4.31 -13.86
N TRP A 43 1.85 -5.21 -14.75
CA TRP A 43 2.90 -6.18 -14.47
C TRP A 43 4.20 -5.50 -14.02
N SER A 44 4.68 -4.51 -14.78
CA SER A 44 5.92 -3.78 -14.46
C SER A 44 5.88 -3.16 -13.06
N LEU A 45 4.76 -2.52 -12.72
CA LEU A 45 4.54 -1.88 -11.42
C LEU A 45 4.34 -2.91 -10.29
N SER A 46 3.78 -4.09 -10.58
CA SER A 46 3.55 -5.14 -9.58
C SER A 46 4.84 -5.73 -9.01
N ARG A 47 5.98 -5.54 -9.69
CA ARG A 47 7.30 -5.93 -9.17
C ARG A 47 7.82 -4.97 -8.08
N MET A 48 7.30 -3.75 -8.02
CA MET A 48 7.62 -2.80 -6.96
C MET A 48 6.96 -3.24 -5.66
N THR A 49 7.63 -2.96 -4.53
CA THR A 49 7.29 -3.54 -3.22
C THR A 49 6.37 -2.66 -2.36
N SER A 50 5.59 -1.77 -2.99
CA SER A 50 4.72 -0.83 -2.26
C SER A 50 3.82 -1.55 -1.28
N GLY A 51 3.81 -1.06 -0.05
CA GLY A 51 3.12 -1.74 1.03
C GLY A 51 3.51 -3.20 1.03
N GLY A 52 4.80 -3.49 1.15
CA GLY A 52 5.45 -4.72 1.60
C GLY A 52 6.15 -4.44 2.94
N ARG A 53 6.21 -5.40 3.86
CA ARG A 53 6.89 -5.22 5.17
C ARG A 53 7.63 -6.48 5.59
N ILE A 54 8.74 -6.31 6.29
CA ILE A 54 9.45 -7.39 6.98
C ILE A 54 9.32 -7.17 8.48
N ARG A 55 8.83 -8.16 9.21
CA ARG A 55 8.55 -8.09 10.65
C ARG A 55 9.23 -9.22 11.41
N PHE A 56 9.84 -8.90 12.52
CA PHE A 56 10.46 -9.89 13.42
C PHE A 56 10.74 -9.28 14.80
N SER A 57 11.07 -10.13 15.77
CA SER A 57 11.56 -9.70 17.08
C SER A 57 12.98 -10.20 17.28
N SER A 58 13.86 -9.30 17.73
CA SER A 58 15.24 -9.64 18.04
C SER A 58 15.79 -8.75 19.16
N ASP A 59 16.75 -9.27 19.92
CA ASP A 59 17.47 -8.51 20.94
C ASP A 59 18.73 -7.78 20.42
N SER A 60 18.96 -7.82 19.10
CA SER A 60 20.08 -7.16 18.45
C SER A 60 20.23 -5.69 18.88
N GLY A 61 21.45 -5.32 19.27
CA GLY A 61 21.88 -3.95 19.58
C GLY A 61 22.31 -3.15 18.34
N ALA A 62 22.32 -3.80 17.17
CA ALA A 62 22.58 -3.18 15.86
C ALA A 62 21.52 -3.56 14.81
N PHE A 63 21.25 -2.66 13.88
CA PHE A 63 20.40 -2.93 12.72
C PHE A 63 20.95 -2.20 11.50
N SER A 64 21.31 -2.99 10.49
CA SER A 64 21.71 -2.50 9.18
C SER A 64 20.94 -3.22 8.09
N ILE A 65 20.95 -2.68 6.88
CA ILE A 65 20.50 -3.36 5.68
C ILE A 65 21.61 -3.35 4.63
N ARG A 66 21.55 -4.34 3.74
CA ARG A 66 22.23 -4.34 2.47
C ARG A 66 21.18 -4.54 1.38
N ALA A 67 21.17 -3.69 0.36
CA ALA A 67 20.12 -3.72 -0.67
C ALA A 67 20.64 -3.34 -2.05
N SER A 68 19.98 -3.83 -3.09
CA SER A 68 20.14 -3.38 -4.47
C SER A 68 18.78 -3.16 -5.12
N HIS A 69 18.61 -2.01 -5.76
CA HIS A 69 17.37 -1.63 -6.42
C HIS A 69 17.37 -2.06 -7.89
N GLY A 70 16.21 -2.48 -8.40
CA GLY A 70 16.07 -2.87 -9.81
C GLY A 70 15.90 -1.67 -10.75
N SER A 71 15.67 -0.46 -10.22
CA SER A 71 15.55 0.74 -11.05
C SER A 71 15.97 2.05 -10.37
N GLU A 72 16.32 3.03 -11.20
CA GLU A 72 16.52 4.43 -10.81
C GLU A 72 15.20 5.14 -10.51
N PRO A 73 15.14 6.10 -9.56
CA PRO A 73 13.97 6.95 -9.35
C PRO A 73 13.67 7.79 -10.58
N ARG A 74 12.42 7.75 -11.05
CA ARG A 74 11.99 8.50 -12.26
C ARG A 74 10.92 9.55 -11.99
N MET A 75 10.32 9.55 -10.80
CA MET A 75 9.27 10.48 -10.42
C MET A 75 9.90 11.77 -9.87
N ILE A 76 9.66 12.90 -10.55
CA ILE A 76 10.19 14.22 -10.17
C ILE A 76 9.42 14.86 -9.03
N ASP A 77 8.20 14.42 -8.81
CA ASP A 77 7.21 14.87 -7.83
C ASP A 77 7.26 14.05 -6.54
N MET A 78 8.15 13.07 -6.45
CA MET A 78 8.35 12.22 -5.27
C MET A 78 9.79 12.30 -4.79
N SER A 79 10.01 12.28 -3.47
CA SER A 79 11.36 12.17 -2.95
C SER A 79 11.98 10.81 -3.27
N SER A 80 13.31 10.75 -3.40
CA SER A 80 14.04 9.48 -3.60
C SER A 80 13.86 8.51 -2.42
N LEU A 81 13.67 9.04 -1.21
CA LEU A 81 13.34 8.25 -0.01
C LEU A 81 11.95 7.64 -0.11
N GLY A 82 10.95 8.40 -0.54
CA GLY A 82 9.61 7.91 -0.84
C GLY A 82 9.60 6.80 -1.89
N HIS A 83 10.40 7.00 -2.94
CA HIS A 83 10.50 6.07 -4.06
C HIS A 83 11.20 4.75 -3.67
N SER A 84 12.39 4.85 -3.05
CA SER A 84 13.35 3.74 -2.90
C SER A 84 13.80 3.48 -1.46
N GLY A 85 13.46 4.35 -0.50
CA GLY A 85 13.87 4.19 0.89
C GLY A 85 13.24 2.97 1.55
N LEU A 86 13.82 2.55 2.67
CA LEU A 86 13.28 1.51 3.56
C LEU A 86 13.10 2.11 4.96
N ASP A 87 11.89 2.03 5.48
CA ASP A 87 11.48 2.70 6.72
C ASP A 87 11.52 1.72 7.89
N LEU A 88 12.41 1.95 8.86
CA LEU A 88 12.50 1.15 10.07
C LEU A 88 11.61 1.74 11.17
N TYR A 89 10.76 0.88 11.71
CA TYR A 89 9.97 1.12 12.91
C TYR A 89 10.31 0.08 13.97
N ALA A 90 10.22 0.47 15.25
CA ALA A 90 10.34 -0.45 16.38
C ALA A 90 9.12 -0.36 17.31
N GLY A 91 8.78 -1.48 17.95
CA GLY A 91 7.59 -1.64 18.78
C GLY A 91 6.56 -2.56 18.11
N PRO A 92 5.58 -3.05 18.90
CA PRO A 92 4.52 -3.89 18.36
C PRO A 92 3.58 -3.06 17.46
N PRO A 93 2.79 -3.71 16.59
CA PRO A 93 1.74 -3.04 15.84
C PRO A 93 0.79 -2.22 16.74
N GLY A 94 0.36 -1.05 16.26
CA GLY A 94 -0.42 -0.09 17.06
C GLY A 94 0.43 0.86 17.91
N GLU A 95 1.66 0.48 18.27
CA GLU A 95 2.56 1.27 19.14
C GLU A 95 3.93 1.53 18.50
N MET A 96 4.05 1.28 17.20
CA MET A 96 5.29 1.42 16.46
C MET A 96 5.81 2.86 16.46
N SER A 97 7.11 3.02 16.77
CA SER A 97 7.84 4.28 16.68
C SER A 97 8.78 4.28 15.47
N TYR A 98 8.80 5.38 14.71
CA TYR A 98 9.71 5.57 13.58
C TYR A 98 11.15 5.73 14.07
N TRP A 99 12.09 4.97 13.50
CA TRP A 99 13.51 4.98 13.88
C TRP A 99 14.44 5.49 12.78
N GLY A 100 14.04 5.40 11.51
CA GLY A 100 14.81 5.96 10.41
C GLY A 100 14.37 5.46 9.04
N THR A 101 14.89 6.11 8.00
CA THR A 101 14.75 5.70 6.60
C THR A 101 16.14 5.43 6.04
N SER A 102 16.29 4.37 5.25
CA SER A 102 17.54 4.14 4.53
C SER A 102 17.86 5.27 3.56
N THR A 103 19.14 5.46 3.26
CA THR A 103 19.58 6.37 2.19
C THR A 103 19.88 5.52 0.95
N PRO A 104 18.92 5.37 0.02
CA PRO A 104 19.10 4.52 -1.13
C PRO A 104 20.22 5.06 -2.02
N GLN A 105 21.07 4.14 -2.51
CA GLN A 105 22.05 4.44 -3.55
C GLN A 105 21.62 3.82 -4.87
N PHE A 106 22.10 4.43 -5.94
CA PHE A 106 21.62 4.27 -7.29
C PHE A 106 22.81 4.04 -8.23
N GLY A 107 22.59 3.37 -9.36
CA GLY A 107 23.64 2.98 -10.31
C GLY A 107 23.91 1.47 -10.39
N GLY A 108 23.03 0.63 -9.84
CA GLY A 108 23.16 -0.83 -9.88
C GLY A 108 24.12 -1.42 -8.85
N GLU A 109 24.60 -0.61 -7.91
CA GLU A 109 25.45 -1.06 -6.82
C GLU A 109 24.62 -1.53 -5.62
N THR A 110 25.11 -2.58 -4.97
CA THR A 110 24.62 -2.95 -3.64
C THR A 110 25.08 -1.91 -2.64
N TYR A 111 24.17 -1.36 -1.85
CA TYR A 111 24.50 -0.40 -0.80
C TYR A 111 24.18 -0.95 0.59
N GLU A 112 24.88 -0.43 1.59
CA GLU A 112 24.61 -0.69 3.00
C GLU A 112 24.10 0.59 3.67
N HIS A 113 23.17 0.41 4.61
CA HIS A 113 22.70 1.48 5.48
C HIS A 113 22.61 0.96 6.91
N THR A 114 23.18 1.69 7.86
CA THR A 114 23.09 1.37 9.29
C THR A 114 22.11 2.32 9.96
N TYR A 115 21.05 1.79 10.57
CA TYR A 115 20.08 2.58 11.31
C TYR A 115 20.60 2.90 12.71
N PHE A 116 21.16 1.90 13.39
CA PHE A 116 21.76 2.06 14.71
C PHE A 116 22.78 0.95 15.00
N HIS A 117 23.65 1.22 15.97
CA HIS A 117 24.60 0.27 16.53
C HIS A 117 24.85 0.59 18.01
N GLY A 118 25.29 -0.40 18.78
CA GLY A 118 25.72 -0.21 20.18
C GLY A 118 24.58 0.03 21.16
N LEU A 119 23.34 -0.32 20.82
CA LEU A 119 22.24 -0.33 21.79
C LEU A 119 22.37 -1.50 22.76
N ARG A 120 21.77 -1.37 23.95
CA ARG A 120 21.66 -2.49 24.89
C ARG A 120 20.83 -3.61 24.25
N ALA A 121 21.33 -4.84 24.40
CA ALA A 121 20.61 -6.05 24.00
C ALA A 121 19.30 -6.15 24.79
N GLU A 122 18.20 -5.94 24.10
CA GLU A 122 16.84 -6.00 24.62
C GLU A 122 15.94 -6.45 23.49
N MET A 123 15.05 -7.40 23.78
CA MET A 123 14.10 -7.90 22.79
C MET A 123 13.18 -6.77 22.32
N ARG A 124 13.24 -6.47 21.02
CA ARG A 124 12.40 -5.47 20.35
C ARG A 124 11.74 -6.08 19.13
N GLU A 125 10.52 -5.65 18.86
CA GLU A 125 9.89 -5.92 17.58
C GLU A 125 10.28 -4.85 16.57
N PHE A 126 10.67 -5.28 15.38
CA PHE A 126 11.05 -4.41 14.26
C PHE A 126 10.11 -4.64 13.08
N THR A 127 9.76 -3.55 12.40
CA THR A 127 9.05 -3.56 11.13
C THR A 127 9.80 -2.70 10.13
N LEU A 128 10.27 -3.32 9.04
CA LEU A 128 10.92 -2.64 7.92
C LEU A 128 9.91 -2.52 6.77
N TYR A 129 9.48 -1.29 6.46
CA TYR A 129 8.63 -0.99 5.30
C TYR A 129 9.48 -0.94 4.04
N LEU A 130 9.02 -1.63 3.00
CA LEU A 130 9.73 -1.76 1.72
C LEU A 130 9.44 -0.57 0.78
N PRO A 131 10.27 -0.37 -0.27
CA PRO A 131 10.13 0.73 -1.22
C PRO A 131 8.75 0.85 -1.88
N THR A 132 8.30 2.09 -2.08
CA THR A 132 6.98 2.40 -2.67
C THR A 132 6.96 2.24 -4.21
N TYR A 133 8.02 2.67 -4.88
CA TYR A 133 8.09 2.76 -6.34
C TYR A 133 9.31 2.06 -6.93
N ASN A 134 9.93 1.16 -6.17
CA ASN A 134 11.06 0.39 -6.64
C ASN A 134 10.91 -1.10 -6.34
N ASP A 135 11.46 -1.91 -7.22
CA ASP A 135 11.76 -3.31 -6.97
C ASP A 135 13.08 -3.44 -6.19
N LEU A 136 13.23 -4.59 -5.55
CA LEU A 136 14.43 -4.98 -4.82
C LEU A 136 14.96 -6.26 -5.45
N ASP A 137 16.14 -6.18 -6.07
CA ASP A 137 16.84 -7.37 -6.58
C ASP A 137 17.41 -8.18 -5.41
N MET A 138 17.82 -7.49 -4.35
CA MET A 138 18.33 -8.09 -3.13
C MET A 138 18.02 -7.20 -1.92
N LEU A 139 17.73 -7.85 -0.80
CA LEU A 139 17.67 -7.24 0.52
C LEU A 139 18.16 -8.24 1.58
N GLU A 140 19.15 -7.84 2.36
CA GLU A 140 19.63 -8.52 3.56
C GLU A 140 19.50 -7.60 4.77
N ILE A 141 19.17 -8.17 5.93
CA ILE A 141 19.13 -7.48 7.22
C ILE A 141 20.34 -7.92 8.04
N GLY A 142 21.12 -6.94 8.48
CA GLY A 142 22.31 -7.10 9.32
C GLY A 142 21.96 -6.89 10.79
N LEU A 143 22.15 -7.93 11.60
CA LEU A 143 21.92 -7.92 13.05
C LEU A 143 23.18 -8.42 13.76
N ASP A 144 23.29 -8.22 15.08
CA ASP A 144 24.37 -8.82 15.86
C ASP A 144 24.40 -10.34 15.68
N GLU A 145 25.59 -10.91 15.52
CA GLU A 145 25.79 -12.33 15.19
C GLU A 145 25.12 -13.30 16.19
N GLU A 146 25.16 -12.93 17.47
CA GLU A 146 24.61 -13.69 18.60
C GLU A 146 23.18 -13.25 18.97
N ALA A 147 22.54 -12.39 18.16
CA ALA A 147 21.19 -11.93 18.44
C ALA A 147 20.19 -13.09 18.40
N SER A 148 19.34 -13.13 19.42
CA SER A 148 18.22 -14.06 19.52
C SER A 148 17.01 -13.54 18.76
N PHE A 149 16.12 -14.46 18.40
CA PHE A 149 14.83 -14.17 17.77
C PHE A 149 13.69 -14.66 18.66
N ALA A 150 12.58 -13.94 18.67
CA ALA A 150 11.37 -14.33 19.38
C ALA A 150 10.13 -14.22 18.48
N ALA A 151 9.01 -14.77 18.95
CA ALA A 151 7.73 -14.55 18.31
C ALA A 151 7.36 -13.06 18.37
N ARG A 152 6.92 -12.52 17.23
CA ARG A 152 6.36 -11.16 17.11
C ARG A 152 4.88 -11.14 17.48
N ALA A 153 4.35 -9.96 17.78
CA ALA A 153 2.91 -9.81 17.99
C ALA A 153 2.12 -10.10 16.69
N PRO A 154 0.99 -10.84 16.75
CA PRO A 154 0.12 -11.01 15.59
C PRO A 154 -0.55 -9.68 15.21
N TYR A 155 -1.06 -9.61 13.98
CA TYR A 155 -2.01 -8.55 13.63
C TYR A 155 -3.34 -8.76 14.38
N ALA A 156 -4.13 -7.71 14.51
CA ALA A 156 -5.46 -7.78 15.15
C ALA A 156 -6.46 -8.62 14.33
N LEU A 157 -6.17 -8.85 13.05
CA LEU A 157 -6.95 -9.67 12.13
C LEU A 157 -6.03 -10.70 11.46
N ASP A 158 -6.55 -11.91 11.26
CA ASP A 158 -5.85 -12.99 10.56
C ASP A 158 -5.72 -12.73 9.05
N LYS A 159 -6.62 -11.91 8.49
CA LYS A 159 -6.73 -11.62 7.05
C LYS A 159 -6.32 -10.18 6.75
N PRO A 160 -5.64 -9.91 5.62
CA PRO A 160 -5.23 -8.56 5.24
C PRO A 160 -6.40 -7.73 4.71
N VAL A 161 -6.25 -6.41 4.75
CA VAL A 161 -7.02 -5.49 3.91
C VAL A 161 -6.34 -5.35 2.56
N VAL A 162 -7.07 -5.54 1.47
CA VAL A 162 -6.51 -5.45 0.12
C VAL A 162 -6.98 -4.17 -0.55
N PHE A 163 -6.04 -3.28 -0.86
CA PHE A 163 -6.30 -2.03 -1.57
C PHE A 163 -6.01 -2.23 -3.05
N TYR A 164 -6.94 -1.86 -3.93
CA TYR A 164 -6.70 -1.80 -5.37
C TYR A 164 -6.98 -0.38 -5.86
N GLY A 165 -5.96 0.23 -6.48
CA GLY A 165 -6.05 1.64 -6.79
C GLY A 165 -5.01 2.21 -7.71
N SER A 166 -4.87 3.53 -7.61
CA SER A 166 -4.05 4.37 -8.48
C SER A 166 -2.63 4.60 -7.97
N SER A 167 -1.96 5.64 -8.50
CA SER A 167 -0.71 6.20 -7.95
C SER A 167 -0.86 6.62 -6.49
N ILE A 168 -2.02 7.17 -6.11
CA ILE A 168 -2.29 7.61 -4.73
C ILE A 168 -2.28 6.41 -3.79
N THR A 169 -2.99 5.33 -4.16
CA THR A 169 -2.97 4.07 -3.43
C THR A 169 -1.57 3.47 -3.40
N GLN A 170 -0.82 3.52 -4.52
CA GLN A 170 0.55 3.05 -4.55
C GLN A 170 1.45 3.84 -3.59
N GLY A 171 1.14 5.10 -3.30
CA GLY A 171 1.85 5.96 -2.35
C GLY A 171 2.50 7.20 -2.98
N GLY A 172 2.16 7.55 -4.21
CA GLY A 172 2.56 8.80 -4.85
C GLY A 172 1.84 9.99 -4.20
N CYS A 173 2.48 10.92 -3.47
CA CYS A 173 3.93 11.18 -3.38
C CYS A 173 4.44 11.30 -1.93
N ALA A 174 4.29 10.22 -1.16
CA ALA A 174 4.76 10.15 0.22
C ALA A 174 6.28 10.39 0.31
N SER A 175 6.74 11.10 1.35
CA SER A 175 8.17 11.40 1.52
C SER A 175 9.03 10.20 1.90
N ARG A 176 8.40 9.13 2.41
CA ARG A 176 9.04 7.86 2.77
C ARG A 176 7.97 6.76 2.80
N PRO A 177 8.33 5.47 2.66
CA PRO A 177 7.34 4.40 2.48
C PRO A 177 6.28 4.32 3.58
N GLY A 178 6.63 4.62 4.83
CA GLY A 178 5.70 4.59 5.94
C GLY A 178 4.65 5.72 5.96
N ASN A 179 4.73 6.71 5.08
CA ASN A 179 3.86 7.89 5.11
C ASN A 179 2.63 7.82 4.19
N GLY A 180 2.56 6.86 3.27
CA GLY A 180 1.34 6.65 2.48
C GLY A 180 0.15 6.28 3.39
N TYR A 181 -1.08 6.58 2.96
CA TYR A 181 -2.25 6.32 3.80
C TYR A 181 -2.43 4.81 4.12
N VAL A 182 -2.10 3.92 3.18
CA VAL A 182 -2.18 2.46 3.37
C VAL A 182 -1.26 1.97 4.50
N PRO A 183 0.05 2.27 4.52
CA PRO A 183 0.91 1.89 5.64
C PRO A 183 0.57 2.61 6.95
N VAL A 184 0.05 3.84 6.92
CA VAL A 184 -0.45 4.52 8.12
C VAL A 184 -1.63 3.76 8.73
N LEU A 185 -2.65 3.42 7.94
CA LEU A 185 -3.79 2.62 8.38
C LEU A 185 -3.35 1.27 8.95
N SER A 186 -2.41 0.58 8.28
CA SER A 186 -1.87 -0.69 8.76
C SER A 186 -1.28 -0.58 10.17
N ARG A 187 -0.46 0.45 10.43
CA ARG A 187 0.15 0.64 11.75
C ARG A 187 -0.88 0.94 12.83
N GLU A 188 -1.79 1.87 12.57
CA GLU A 188 -2.68 2.41 13.59
C GLU A 188 -3.89 1.52 13.87
N MET A 189 -4.28 0.72 12.88
CA MET A 189 -5.34 -0.26 13.02
C MET A 189 -4.82 -1.63 13.44
N ASN A 190 -3.50 -1.84 13.48
CA ASN A 190 -2.87 -3.13 13.70
C ASN A 190 -3.45 -4.20 12.73
N VAL A 191 -3.41 -3.91 11.43
CA VAL A 191 -3.89 -4.85 10.39
C VAL A 191 -2.84 -5.05 9.31
N ASP A 192 -2.76 -6.27 8.76
CA ASP A 192 -1.98 -6.51 7.54
C ASP A 192 -2.67 -5.83 6.35
N VAL A 193 -1.88 -5.38 5.38
CA VAL A 193 -2.39 -4.73 4.16
C VAL A 193 -1.63 -5.18 2.93
N VAL A 194 -2.37 -5.49 1.86
CA VAL A 194 -1.82 -5.69 0.52
C VAL A 194 -2.13 -4.44 -0.30
N ASN A 195 -1.10 -3.80 -0.84
CA ASN A 195 -1.26 -2.58 -1.64
C ASN A 195 -1.13 -2.89 -3.14
N LEU A 196 -2.24 -3.05 -3.84
CA LEU A 196 -2.32 -3.20 -5.30
C LEU A 196 -2.61 -1.86 -5.99
N GLY A 197 -1.94 -0.79 -5.57
CA GLY A 197 -1.93 0.49 -6.28
C GLY A 197 -1.00 0.48 -7.50
N PHE A 198 -1.50 0.94 -8.65
CA PHE A 198 -0.74 0.98 -9.90
C PHE A 198 -0.81 2.37 -10.55
N ASN A 199 0.29 3.10 -10.48
CA ASN A 199 0.45 4.44 -11.06
C ASN A 199 0.04 4.46 -12.55
N GLY A 200 -0.98 5.27 -12.87
CA GLY A 200 -1.50 5.45 -14.22
C GLY A 200 -2.13 4.20 -14.85
N SER A 201 -2.20 3.08 -14.12
CA SER A 201 -2.36 1.76 -14.72
C SER A 201 -3.44 0.88 -14.08
N GLY A 202 -3.85 1.10 -12.82
CA GLY A 202 -4.98 0.38 -12.25
C GLY A 202 -6.29 0.99 -12.75
N LYS A 203 -7.00 0.32 -13.66
CA LYS A 203 -8.17 0.88 -14.38
C LYS A 203 -9.42 -0.01 -14.34
N GLY A 204 -9.50 -0.94 -13.41
CA GLY A 204 -10.60 -1.90 -13.29
C GLY A 204 -10.42 -3.14 -14.17
N GLU A 205 -9.19 -3.64 -14.32
CA GLU A 205 -8.91 -4.82 -15.15
C GLU A 205 -9.54 -6.10 -14.56
N PRO A 206 -10.28 -6.90 -15.36
CA PRO A 206 -10.83 -8.18 -14.89
C PRO A 206 -9.76 -9.18 -14.44
N SER A 207 -8.58 -9.20 -15.06
CA SER A 207 -7.49 -10.09 -14.66
C SER A 207 -6.86 -9.69 -13.33
N VAL A 208 -6.78 -8.39 -13.03
CA VAL A 208 -6.37 -7.90 -11.72
C VAL A 208 -7.43 -8.22 -10.67
N CYS A 209 -8.71 -8.10 -10.99
CA CYS A 209 -9.80 -8.51 -10.11
C CYS A 209 -9.69 -9.99 -9.71
N SER A 210 -9.45 -10.87 -10.69
CA SER A 210 -9.26 -12.30 -10.44
C SER A 210 -8.07 -12.59 -9.54
N LEU A 211 -6.90 -11.98 -9.79
CA LEU A 211 -5.71 -12.13 -8.94
C LEU A 211 -5.95 -11.59 -7.52
N MET A 212 -6.52 -10.39 -7.41
CA MET A 212 -6.86 -9.77 -6.14
C MET A 212 -7.80 -10.67 -5.31
N ALA A 213 -8.77 -11.29 -5.98
CA ALA A 213 -9.72 -12.20 -5.34
C ALA A 213 -9.12 -13.54 -4.92
N GLU A 214 -7.89 -13.91 -5.32
CA GLU A 214 -7.21 -15.09 -4.78
C GLU A 214 -6.81 -14.87 -3.31
N ILE A 215 -6.55 -13.61 -2.91
CA ILE A 215 -6.19 -13.24 -1.54
C ILE A 215 -7.44 -13.34 -0.66
N ASP A 216 -7.41 -14.14 0.41
CA ASP A 216 -8.51 -14.17 1.39
C ASP A 216 -8.46 -12.92 2.30
N ALA A 217 -9.18 -11.87 1.91
CA ALA A 217 -9.12 -10.56 2.54
C ALA A 217 -10.15 -10.38 3.67
N ALA A 218 -9.83 -9.53 4.65
CA ALA A 218 -10.78 -9.02 5.63
C ALA A 218 -11.69 -7.92 5.03
N CYS A 219 -11.17 -7.18 4.05
CA CYS A 219 -11.88 -6.15 3.30
C CYS A 219 -11.13 -5.86 1.99
N TYR A 220 -11.86 -5.58 0.92
CA TYR A 220 -11.32 -5.00 -0.31
C TYR A 220 -11.65 -3.51 -0.39
N VAL A 221 -10.67 -2.67 -0.68
CA VAL A 221 -10.83 -1.22 -0.86
C VAL A 221 -10.60 -0.87 -2.32
N LEU A 222 -11.60 -0.24 -2.96
CA LEU A 222 -11.57 0.12 -4.38
C LEU A 222 -11.33 1.63 -4.55
N ASP A 223 -10.14 2.01 -5.03
CA ASP A 223 -9.66 3.39 -5.20
C ASP A 223 -8.87 3.58 -6.52
N PHE A 224 -9.39 3.03 -7.63
CA PHE A 224 -8.72 3.00 -8.94
C PHE A 224 -9.20 4.04 -9.95
N HIS A 225 -10.25 4.80 -9.62
CA HIS A 225 -10.98 5.71 -10.52
C HIS A 225 -10.12 6.76 -11.25
N VAL A 226 -9.12 7.34 -10.59
CA VAL A 226 -8.40 8.54 -11.05
C VAL A 226 -7.54 8.27 -12.29
N ASN A 227 -7.12 7.01 -12.47
CA ASN A 227 -6.38 6.57 -13.64
C ASN A 227 -7.22 6.56 -14.92
N LEU A 228 -8.56 6.61 -14.80
CA LEU A 228 -9.44 6.67 -15.95
C LEU A 228 -9.54 8.12 -16.45
N PRO A 229 -9.38 8.36 -17.76
CA PRO A 229 -9.46 9.69 -18.36
C PRO A 229 -10.81 10.37 -18.16
N THR A 230 -11.92 9.61 -18.22
CA THR A 230 -13.29 10.17 -18.21
C THR A 230 -14.23 9.41 -17.27
N ALA A 231 -15.33 10.07 -16.89
CA ALA A 231 -16.40 9.43 -16.10
C ALA A 231 -17.08 8.30 -16.89
N ALA A 232 -17.25 8.44 -18.22
CA ALA A 232 -17.83 7.41 -19.07
C ALA A 232 -17.00 6.12 -19.08
N GLU A 233 -15.67 6.24 -19.07
CA GLU A 233 -14.79 5.07 -18.95
C GLU A 233 -14.92 4.39 -17.59
N LEU A 234 -15.11 5.15 -16.50
CA LEU A 234 -15.41 4.58 -15.17
C LEU A 234 -16.75 3.85 -15.15
N GLU A 235 -17.79 4.44 -15.74
CA GLU A 235 -19.12 3.83 -15.82
C GLU A 235 -19.07 2.46 -16.50
N ALA A 236 -18.27 2.33 -17.56
CA ALA A 236 -18.10 1.09 -18.30
C ALA A 236 -17.43 -0.04 -17.50
N VAL A 237 -16.60 0.28 -16.50
CA VAL A 237 -15.76 -0.72 -15.81
C VAL A 237 -16.10 -0.92 -14.33
N TYR A 238 -16.63 0.08 -13.63
CA TYR A 238 -16.78 0.03 -12.17
C TYR A 238 -17.79 -1.00 -11.70
N ALA A 239 -19.02 -0.97 -12.25
CA ALA A 239 -20.05 -1.93 -11.87
C ALA A 239 -19.72 -3.38 -12.30
N PRO A 240 -19.16 -3.65 -13.51
CA PRO A 240 -18.63 -4.96 -13.84
C PRO A 240 -17.53 -5.46 -12.90
N PHE A 241 -16.56 -4.61 -12.55
CA PHE A 241 -15.48 -4.96 -11.64
C PHE A 241 -16.03 -5.33 -10.25
N TYR A 242 -16.93 -4.50 -9.72
CA TYR A 242 -17.61 -4.76 -8.45
C TYR A 242 -18.36 -6.09 -8.47
N ARG A 243 -19.17 -6.35 -9.50
CA ARG A 243 -19.95 -7.58 -9.64
C ARG A 243 -19.05 -8.82 -9.74
N GLN A 244 -17.93 -8.72 -10.44
CA GLN A 244 -16.94 -9.79 -10.51
C GLN A 244 -16.32 -10.05 -9.14
N LEU A 245 -15.87 -9.00 -8.43
CA LEU A 245 -15.27 -9.17 -7.11
C LEU A 245 -16.27 -9.76 -6.12
N ARG A 246 -17.51 -9.26 -6.11
CA ARG A 246 -18.58 -9.77 -5.26
C ARG A 246 -18.93 -11.23 -5.59
N SER A 247 -18.92 -11.65 -6.86
CA SER A 247 -19.19 -13.06 -7.20
C SER A 247 -18.07 -13.99 -6.75
N LEU A 248 -16.82 -13.54 -6.78
CA LEU A 248 -15.66 -14.29 -6.29
C LEU A 248 -15.56 -14.28 -4.76
N ARG A 249 -16.06 -13.22 -4.11
CA ARG A 249 -16.01 -13.00 -2.66
C ARG A 249 -17.38 -12.52 -2.12
N PRO A 250 -18.37 -13.42 -2.01
CA PRO A 250 -19.76 -13.04 -1.71
C PRO A 250 -19.98 -12.31 -0.40
N GLU A 251 -19.21 -12.64 0.64
CA GLU A 251 -19.43 -12.12 2.00
C GLU A 251 -18.30 -11.20 2.50
N THR A 252 -17.21 -11.03 1.74
CA THR A 252 -16.09 -10.18 2.16
C THR A 252 -16.47 -8.70 2.03
N PRO A 253 -16.27 -7.85 3.05
CA PRO A 253 -16.51 -6.42 2.93
C PRO A 253 -15.83 -5.79 1.70
N ILE A 254 -16.55 -4.92 0.98
CA ILE A 254 -16.03 -4.11 -0.13
C ILE A 254 -16.29 -2.64 0.20
N LEU A 255 -15.23 -1.84 0.31
CA LEU A 255 -15.28 -0.40 0.53
C LEU A 255 -14.99 0.35 -0.77
N MET A 256 -15.99 1.07 -1.28
CA MET A 256 -15.90 1.90 -2.47
C MET A 256 -15.46 3.33 -2.11
N VAL A 257 -14.29 3.75 -2.58
CA VAL A 257 -13.75 5.11 -2.38
C VAL A 257 -13.99 5.95 -3.62
N SER A 258 -14.71 7.06 -3.49
CA SER A 258 -14.91 8.00 -4.61
C SER A 258 -13.72 8.97 -4.76
N PRO A 259 -13.58 9.71 -5.88
CA PRO A 259 -12.43 10.61 -6.08
C PRO A 259 -12.27 11.67 -4.99
N LEU A 260 -11.03 11.88 -4.57
CA LEU A 260 -10.61 13.04 -3.78
C LEU A 260 -10.90 14.35 -4.52
N TYR A 261 -10.97 15.48 -3.81
CA TYR A 261 -11.11 16.79 -4.43
C TYR A 261 -9.82 17.25 -5.11
N SER A 262 -9.74 17.23 -6.44
CA SER A 262 -8.58 17.77 -7.14
C SER A 262 -8.57 19.30 -7.11
N SER A 263 -7.41 19.91 -6.87
CA SER A 263 -7.26 21.38 -6.85
C SER A 263 -7.74 22.04 -8.14
N SER A 264 -7.62 21.36 -9.29
CA SER A 264 -8.08 21.89 -10.58
C SER A 264 -9.60 21.97 -10.70
N GLU A 265 -10.37 21.26 -9.87
CA GLU A 265 -11.83 21.42 -9.80
C GLU A 265 -12.25 22.83 -9.36
N ARG A 266 -11.34 23.68 -8.88
CA ARG A 266 -11.65 25.08 -8.54
C ARG A 266 -11.87 25.95 -9.79
N TYR A 267 -11.22 25.64 -10.90
CA TYR A 267 -11.16 26.53 -12.07
C TYR A 267 -11.38 25.81 -13.41
N ASP A 268 -11.21 24.49 -13.49
CA ASP A 268 -11.40 23.74 -14.72
C ASP A 268 -12.72 22.96 -14.72
N LYS A 269 -13.63 23.39 -15.60
CA LYS A 269 -14.95 22.77 -15.78
C LYS A 269 -14.85 21.33 -16.29
N GLN A 270 -13.81 20.98 -17.05
CA GLN A 270 -13.65 19.61 -17.54
C GLN A 270 -13.29 18.67 -16.38
N THR A 271 -12.36 19.08 -15.52
CA THR A 271 -12.00 18.35 -14.30
C THR A 271 -13.18 18.26 -13.33
N GLN A 272 -13.96 19.34 -13.14
CA GLN A 272 -15.20 19.31 -12.36
C GLN A 272 -16.19 18.26 -12.88
N ALA A 273 -16.43 18.24 -14.20
CA ALA A 273 -17.33 17.28 -14.82
C ALA A 273 -16.81 15.83 -14.69
N LYS A 274 -15.49 15.62 -14.86
CA LYS A 274 -14.84 14.32 -14.71
C LYS A 274 -15.03 13.77 -13.29
N TYR A 275 -14.49 14.44 -12.27
CA TYR A 275 -14.50 13.90 -10.91
C TYR A 275 -15.88 13.94 -10.28
N GLY A 276 -16.70 14.96 -10.56
CA GLY A 276 -18.10 15.01 -10.15
C GLY A 276 -18.93 13.85 -10.73
N GLY A 277 -18.73 13.53 -12.02
CA GLY A 277 -19.35 12.37 -12.67
C GLY A 277 -18.90 11.05 -12.05
N MET A 278 -17.59 10.89 -11.82
CA MET A 278 -17.03 9.69 -11.17
C MET A 278 -17.56 9.47 -9.75
N ARG A 279 -17.68 10.54 -8.94
CA ARG A 279 -18.30 10.44 -7.60
C ARG A 279 -19.76 9.99 -7.69
N THR A 280 -20.49 10.51 -8.67
CA THR A 280 -21.89 10.12 -8.91
C THR A 280 -21.99 8.65 -9.29
N ILE A 281 -21.15 8.16 -10.22
CA ILE A 281 -21.14 6.76 -10.66
C ILE A 281 -20.89 5.81 -9.48
N ILE A 282 -19.89 6.09 -8.64
CA ILE A 282 -19.53 5.22 -7.52
C ILE A 282 -20.64 5.22 -6.46
N ARG A 283 -21.23 6.38 -6.17
CA ARG A 283 -22.38 6.46 -5.26
C ARG A 283 -23.57 5.66 -5.80
N SER A 284 -23.88 5.79 -7.09
CA SER A 284 -24.97 5.03 -7.71
C SER A 284 -24.71 3.52 -7.68
N ALA A 285 -23.47 3.09 -7.93
CA ALA A 285 -23.10 1.67 -7.84
C ALA A 285 -23.27 1.11 -6.42
N TYR A 286 -22.91 1.89 -5.39
CA TYR A 286 -23.16 1.54 -4.00
C TYR A 286 -24.67 1.45 -3.69
N GLU A 287 -25.45 2.47 -4.07
CA GLU A 287 -26.90 2.51 -3.84
C GLU A 287 -27.61 1.35 -4.53
N GLU A 288 -27.21 1.01 -5.76
CA GLU A 288 -27.74 -0.13 -6.50
C GLU A 288 -27.40 -1.46 -5.81
N ALA A 289 -26.15 -1.63 -5.36
CA ALA A 289 -25.73 -2.83 -4.63
C ALA A 289 -26.53 -3.03 -3.34
N VAL A 290 -26.75 -1.96 -2.56
CA VAL A 290 -27.58 -2.00 -1.35
C VAL A 290 -29.03 -2.30 -1.69
N ALA A 291 -29.58 -1.70 -2.74
CA ALA A 291 -30.95 -1.97 -3.21
C ALA A 291 -31.14 -3.42 -3.68
N GLN A 292 -30.08 -4.05 -4.21
CA GLN A 292 -30.03 -5.47 -4.56
C GLN A 292 -29.78 -6.39 -3.36
N GLY A 293 -29.64 -5.84 -2.16
CA GLY A 293 -29.55 -6.58 -0.90
C GLY A 293 -28.13 -6.84 -0.40
N ASP A 294 -27.11 -6.23 -0.99
CA ASP A 294 -25.74 -6.37 -0.49
C ASP A 294 -25.57 -5.67 0.87
N ARG A 295 -25.21 -6.45 1.89
CA ARG A 295 -25.01 -5.97 3.27
C ARG A 295 -23.53 -5.82 3.65
N TYR A 296 -22.64 -6.13 2.72
CA TYR A 296 -21.18 -6.12 2.89
C TYR A 296 -20.51 -5.07 2.00
N VAL A 297 -21.28 -4.14 1.43
CA VAL A 297 -20.77 -3.02 0.67
C VAL A 297 -20.79 -1.75 1.53
N TYR A 298 -19.73 -0.96 1.45
CA TYR A 298 -19.55 0.30 2.13
C TYR A 298 -19.08 1.34 1.11
N THR A 299 -19.28 2.62 1.41
CA THR A 299 -18.78 3.71 0.57
C THR A 299 -18.21 4.84 1.41
N VAL A 300 -17.26 5.56 0.84
CA VAL A 300 -16.73 6.82 1.37
C VAL A 300 -16.63 7.84 0.25
N ASP A 301 -17.11 9.05 0.53
CA ASP A 301 -16.91 10.19 -0.36
C ASP A 301 -15.46 10.67 -0.26
N GLY A 302 -14.71 10.62 -1.36
CA GLY A 302 -13.31 11.07 -1.40
C GLY A 302 -13.14 12.54 -1.04
N CYS A 303 -14.16 13.39 -1.27
CA CYS A 303 -14.15 14.78 -0.79
C CYS A 303 -14.17 14.89 0.74
N SER A 304 -14.65 13.86 1.45
CA SER A 304 -14.56 13.79 2.91
C SER A 304 -13.17 13.37 3.39
N LEU A 305 -12.35 12.76 2.52
CA LEU A 305 -10.96 12.38 2.83
C LEU A 305 -10.01 13.54 2.57
N ILE A 306 -10.09 14.16 1.39
CA ILE A 306 -9.45 15.43 1.06
C ILE A 306 -10.45 16.27 0.26
N GLY A 307 -10.81 17.43 0.81
CA GLY A 307 -11.87 18.30 0.29
C GLY A 307 -11.41 19.71 -0.03
N PRO A 308 -12.33 20.59 -0.47
CA PRO A 308 -12.06 22.02 -0.57
C PRO A 308 -11.59 22.58 0.78
N GLY A 309 -10.40 23.18 0.83
CA GLY A 309 -9.78 23.70 2.06
C GLY A 309 -8.61 22.86 2.58
N ASP A 310 -8.41 21.65 2.06
CA ASP A 310 -7.26 20.79 2.37
C ASP A 310 -6.10 20.97 1.36
N GLU A 311 -6.00 22.10 0.66
CA GLU A 311 -5.00 22.32 -0.41
C GLU A 311 -3.54 22.12 0.02
N GLY A 312 -3.23 22.33 1.31
CA GLY A 312 -1.91 22.05 1.86
C GLY A 312 -1.53 20.57 1.86
N GLY A 313 -2.47 19.67 1.58
CA GLY A 313 -2.30 18.23 1.52
C GLY A 313 -1.84 17.69 0.17
N TYR A 314 -1.58 18.53 -0.85
CA TYR A 314 -1.16 18.10 -2.18
C TYR A 314 0.31 18.42 -2.51
N VAL A 315 0.91 17.62 -3.41
CA VAL A 315 2.17 17.96 -4.08
C VAL A 315 1.91 18.75 -5.37
N ASP A 316 0.99 18.26 -6.22
CA ASP A 316 0.76 18.77 -7.58
C ASP A 316 -0.72 19.12 -7.86
N GLY A 317 -1.57 19.06 -6.83
CA GLY A 317 -3.02 19.27 -6.93
C GLY A 317 -3.84 18.02 -7.22
N LEU A 318 -3.19 16.85 -7.32
CA LEU A 318 -3.83 15.53 -7.43
C LEU A 318 -3.27 14.51 -6.43
N HIS A 319 -1.95 14.45 -6.30
CA HIS A 319 -1.23 13.50 -5.45
C HIS A 319 -1.04 14.06 -4.05
N PRO A 320 -1.53 13.36 -3.00
CA PRO A 320 -1.31 13.78 -1.63
C PRO A 320 0.17 13.82 -1.26
N ASN A 321 0.54 14.81 -0.46
CA ASN A 321 1.79 14.81 0.30
C ASN A 321 1.56 14.10 1.66
N ASP A 322 2.54 14.13 2.56
CA ASP A 322 2.43 13.49 3.88
C ASP A 322 1.24 13.99 4.72
N ILE A 323 0.93 15.30 4.65
CA ILE A 323 -0.24 15.88 5.34
C ILE A 323 -1.52 15.31 4.74
N GLY A 324 -1.62 15.29 3.41
CA GLY A 324 -2.79 14.73 2.72
C GLY A 324 -2.98 13.24 3.02
N PHE A 325 -1.91 12.45 3.01
CA PHE A 325 -1.99 11.03 3.36
C PHE A 325 -2.38 10.79 4.83
N ARG A 326 -1.88 11.63 5.76
CA ARG A 326 -2.31 11.62 7.16
C ARG A 326 -3.82 11.91 7.27
N GLN A 327 -4.29 12.95 6.60
CA GLN A 327 -5.72 13.30 6.56
C GLN A 327 -6.57 12.15 5.98
N MET A 328 -6.12 11.56 4.87
CA MET A 328 -6.79 10.39 4.29
C MET A 328 -6.88 9.24 5.29
N ALA A 329 -5.77 8.89 5.96
CA ALA A 329 -5.76 7.81 6.93
C ALA A 329 -6.69 8.10 8.13
N ASP A 330 -6.60 9.29 8.73
CA ASP A 330 -7.45 9.72 9.85
C ASP A 330 -8.94 9.61 9.52
N ARG A 331 -9.32 10.06 8.32
CA ARG A 331 -10.72 10.17 7.91
C ARG A 331 -11.27 8.86 7.34
N LEU A 332 -10.42 8.01 6.77
CA LEU A 332 -10.80 6.68 6.26
C LEU A 332 -10.88 5.63 7.39
N GLN A 333 -10.04 5.76 8.42
CA GLN A 333 -9.92 4.77 9.50
C GLN A 333 -11.26 4.41 10.16
N PRO A 334 -12.14 5.35 10.58
CA PRO A 334 -13.40 4.99 11.23
C PRO A 334 -14.32 4.13 10.34
N ILE A 335 -14.34 4.42 9.04
CA ILE A 335 -15.17 3.71 8.06
C ILE A 335 -14.59 2.32 7.80
N LEU A 336 -13.26 2.23 7.68
CA LEU A 336 -12.59 0.94 7.51
C LEU A 336 -12.73 0.06 8.76
N ARG A 337 -12.63 0.63 9.98
CA ARG A 337 -12.90 -0.08 11.24
C ARG A 337 -14.33 -0.62 11.28
N GLN A 338 -15.31 0.17 10.86
CA GLN A 338 -16.71 -0.28 10.73
C GLN A 338 -16.83 -1.47 9.77
N ALA A 339 -16.22 -1.38 8.58
CA ALA A 339 -16.24 -2.46 7.59
C ALA A 339 -15.59 -3.75 8.11
N LEU A 340 -14.50 -3.62 8.88
CA LEU A 340 -13.75 -4.71 9.48
C LEU A 340 -14.35 -5.23 10.79
N ARG A 341 -15.31 -4.50 11.39
CA ARG A 341 -15.92 -4.81 12.69
C ARG A 341 -14.88 -4.90 13.82
N ILE A 342 -13.90 -4.01 13.81
CA ILE A 342 -12.90 -3.86 14.88
C ILE A 342 -13.10 -2.53 15.62
N PRO A 343 -12.68 -2.42 16.90
CA PRO A 343 -12.85 -1.21 17.72
C PRO A 343 -12.29 0.06 17.09
#